data_AF-A0A8T3N400-F1
#
_entry.id   AF-A0A8T3N400-F1
#
_cell.length_a   1.000
_cell.length_b   1.000
_cell.length_c   1.000
_cell.angle_alpha   90.00
_cell.angle_beta   90.00
_cell.angle_gamma   90.00
#
_symmetry.space_group_name_H-M   'P 1'
#
loop_
_entity.id
_entity.type
_entity.pdbx_description
1 polymer ?
#
loop_
_entity_poly.entity_id
_entity_poly.type
_entity_poly.pdbx_seq_one_letter_code
_entity_poly.pdbx_strand_id
1 'polypeptide(L)' 'MKLTLRSLFLLIAVILFVAAAIGSDLKGISLSWLGMAFFAGSFLVPETSLGRR' A
#
# COMPACT_ATOMS: atom_id res chain seq x y z
N MET A 1 14.80 -12.43 5.05
CA MET A 1 13.79 -11.40 5.38
C MET A 1 12.42 -11.96 5.01
N LYS A 2 11.51 -12.15 5.97
CA LYS A 2 10.15 -12.67 5.68
C LYS A 2 9.30 -11.50 5.21
N LEU A 3 8.84 -11.53 3.96
CA LEU A 3 7.81 -10.57 3.52
C LEU A 3 6.50 -10.92 4.22
N THR A 4 5.96 -9.98 4.99
CA THR A 4 4.63 -10.11 5.60
C THR A 4 3.60 -9.43 4.70
N LEU A 5 2.36 -9.93 4.69
CA LEU A 5 1.27 -9.33 3.93
C LEU A 5 1.07 -7.86 4.34
N ARG A 6 1.22 -7.54 5.63
CA ARG A 6 1.28 -6.16 6.16
C ARG A 6 2.37 -5.32 5.49
N SER A 7 3.60 -5.83 5.39
CA SER A 7 4.70 -5.12 4.72
C SER A 7 4.42 -4.86 3.24
N LEU A 8 3.71 -5.76 2.57
CA LEU A 8 3.32 -5.60 1.18
C LEU A 8 2.28 -4.48 1.01
N PHE A 9 1.25 -4.44 1.87
CA PHE A 9 0.26 -3.35 1.88
C PHE A 9 0.91 -1.98 2.15
N LEU A 10 1.85 -1.92 3.10
CA LEU A 10 2.60 -0.70 3.39
C LEU A 10 3.46 -0.27 2.20
N LEU A 11 4.14 -1.21 1.53
CA LEU A 11 4.95 -0.91 0.35
C LEU A 11 4.09 -0.32 -0.78
N ILE A 12 2.92 -0.91 -1.04
CA ILE A 12 1.98 -0.41 -2.05
C ILE A 12 1.49 0.99 -1.68
N ALA A 13 1.13 1.22 -0.42
CA ALA A 13 0.71 2.53 0.07
C ALA A 13 1.79 3.60 -0.14
N VAL A 14 3.05 3.28 0.16
CA VAL A 14 4.19 4.20 -0.06
C VAL A 14 4.35 4.54 -1.54
N ILE A 15 4.31 3.55 -2.43
CA ILE A 15 4.43 3.79 -3.88
C ILE A 15 3.29 4.71 -4.37
N LEU A 16 2.06 4.48 -3.90
CA LEU A 16 0.91 5.31 -4.24
C LEU A 16 1.05 6.75 -3.74
N PHE A 17 1.59 6.96 -2.54
CA PHE A 17 1.85 8.30 -2.02
C PHE A 17 2.96 9.03 -2.79
N VAL A 18 4.03 8.32 -3.16
CA VAL A 18 5.10 8.90 -3.99
C VAL A 18 4.56 9.30 -5.36
N ALA A 19 3.76 8.44 -5.99
CA ALA A 19 3.10 8.77 -7.26
C ALA A 19 2.15 9.96 -7.12
N ALA A 20 1.33 10.00 -6.06
CA ALA A 20 0.46 11.14 -5.76
C ALA A 20 1.25 12.44 -5.56
N ALA A 21 2.41 12.39 -4.92
CA ALA A 21 3.27 13.55 -4.67
C ALA A 21 3.91 14.12 -5.95
N ILE A 22 4.09 13.29 -6.99
CA ILE A 22 4.56 13.72 -8.31
C ILE A 22 3.43 14.39 -9.11
N GLY A 23 2.19 14.39 -8.59
CA GLY A 23 1.02 14.94 -9.27
C GLY A 23 0.49 14.01 -10.36
N SER A 24 0.85 12.72 -10.33
CA SER A 24 0.24 11.74 -11.22
C SER A 24 -1.16 11.42 -10.71
N ASP A 25 -2.19 11.95 -11.36
CA ASP A 25 -3.57 11.57 -11.13
C ASP A 25 -3.99 10.49 -12.13
N LEU A 26 -4.54 9.38 -11.62
CA LEU A 26 -5.07 8.30 -12.45
C LEU A 26 -6.53 8.63 -12.80
N LYS A 27 -6.74 9.25 -13.96
CA LYS A 27 -8.08 9.44 -14.58
C LYS A 27 -9.14 10.00 -13.60
N GLY A 28 -8.80 11.01 -12.80
CA GLY A 28 -9.74 11.66 -11.88
C GLY A 28 -9.95 10.94 -10.53
N ILE A 29 -9.23 9.83 -10.28
CA ILE A 29 -9.15 9.20 -8.96
C ILE A 29 -7.87 9.71 -8.29
N SER A 30 -8.04 10.43 -7.18
CA SER A 30 -6.89 10.93 -6.42
C SER A 30 -6.14 9.75 -5.79
N LEU A 31 -4.88 9.56 -6.22
CA LEU A 31 -4.00 8.49 -5.72
C LEU A 31 -3.78 8.59 -4.21
N SER A 32 -3.93 9.78 -3.63
CA SER A 32 -3.86 10.04 -2.20
C SER A 32 -4.89 9.21 -1.42
N TRP A 33 -6.14 9.15 -1.91
CA TRP A 33 -7.19 8.34 -1.29
C TRP A 33 -6.92 6.84 -1.43
N LEU A 34 -6.38 6.43 -2.57
CA LEU A 34 -5.97 5.05 -2.80
C LEU A 34 -4.84 4.65 -1.83
N GLY A 35 -3.82 5.50 -1.69
CA GLY A 35 -2.72 5.32 -0.74
C GLY A 35 -3.20 5.25 0.71
N MET A 36 -4.14 6.11 1.11
CA MET A 36 -4.78 6.06 2.43
C MET A 36 -5.53 4.75 2.67
N ALA A 37 -6.28 4.25 1.69
CA ALA A 37 -7.03 3.00 1.82
C ALA A 37 -6.10 1.79 2.00
N PHE A 38 -5.02 1.71 1.22
CA PHE A 38 -4.02 0.64 1.36
C PHE A 38 -3.24 0.76 2.68
N PHE A 39 -2.94 1.98 3.14
CA PHE A 39 -2.33 2.22 4.44
C PHE A 39 -3.23 1.76 5.59
N ALA A 40 -4.51 2.16 5.60
CA ALA A 40 -5.48 1.71 6.59
C ALA A 40 -5.69 0.19 6.54
N GLY A 41 -5.75 -0.39 5.34
CA GLY A 41 -5.82 -1.83 5.11
C GLY A 41 -4.65 -2.59 5.74
N SER A 42 -3.45 -2.01 5.76
CA SER A 42 -2.28 -2.65 6.38
C SER A 42 -2.41 -2.87 7.90
N PHE A 43 -3.27 -2.09 8.58
CA PHE A 43 -3.55 -2.25 10.01
C PHE A 43 -4.62 -3.32 10.28
N LEU A 44 -5.53 -3.54 9.32
CA LEU A 44 -6.59 -4.54 9.41
C LEU A 44 -6.10 -5.96 9.07
N VAL A 45 -5.02 -6.05 8.29
CA VAL A 45 -4.48 -7.34 7.84
C VAL A 45 -3.56 -7.93 8.92
N PRO A 46 -3.78 -9.21 9.34
CA PRO A 46 -2.89 -9.90 10.28
C PRO A 46 -1.45 -9.98 9.75
N GLU A 47 -0.49 -10.19 10.64
CA GLU A 47 0.90 -10.46 10.25
C GLU A 47 1.05 -11.89 9.68
N THR A 48 0.41 -12.13 8.54
CA THR A 48 0.60 -13.35 7.77
C THR A 48 1.88 -13.23 6.96
N SER A 49 2.81 -14.14 7.20
CA SER A 49 4.03 -14.27 6.40
C SER A 49 3.65 -14.75 5.00
N LEU A 50 3.91 -13.93 3.97
CA LEU A 50 3.88 -14.39 2.59
C LEU A 50 5.23 -15.06 2.30
N GLY A 51 5.25 -16.38 2.40
CA GLY A 51 6.45 -17.17 2.13
C GLY A 51 6.14 -18.65 2.19
N ARG A 52 6.51 -19.35 1.11
CA ARG A 52 6.38 -20.80 0.92
C ARG A 52 7.00 -21.52 2.12
N ARG A 53 6.20 -22.30 2.85
CA ARG A 53 6.69 -23.60 3.34
C ARG A 53 6.62 -24.55 2.16
#